data_AF-A0A2C9KTG4-F1
#
_entry.id   AF-A0A2C9KTG4-F1
#
_cell.length_a   1.000
_cell.length_b   1.000
_cell.length_c   1.000
_cell.angle_alpha   90.00
_cell.angle_beta   90.00
_cell.angle_gamma   90.00
#
_symmetry.space_group_name_H-M   'P 1'
#
loop_
_entity.id
_entity.type
_entity.pdbx_description
1 polymer ?
#
loop_
_entity_poly.entity_id
_entity_poly.type
_entity_poly.pdbx_seq_one_letter_code
_entity_poly.pdbx_strand_id
1 'polypeptide(L)'
;MVNHTVRTSLDEIKRREISRLQELARLQMQGMSAHDGVKKFEIPSYLDVRNPHSFEVKDLENLIIKTTSDLEELDKQRKEEFKEYEMEKTFEQQEHLKALKEEERKREEARLEELKKKHAQHPKVNHPGSKDQFEEVWEKVDHLEDQEFNPKTFFYTHDVNGDMEWSVDEVDAVLQLELDKVYDAKNSPDEDDPVERQEEMNRMREHVFQEMDKDKNWRISFQEFIDYTGSQH
;
A
#
# COMPACT_ATOMS: atom_id res chain seq x y z
N MET A 1 25.89 -1.01 -18.66
CA MET A 1 26.95 -1.68 -17.86
C MET A 1 26.93 -1.06 -16.48
N VAL A 2 26.65 -1.84 -15.44
CA VAL A 2 26.63 -1.35 -14.05
C VAL A 2 28.04 -0.87 -13.65
N ASN A 3 28.13 0.27 -12.97
CA ASN A 3 29.40 0.83 -12.54
C ASN A 3 30.13 -0.19 -11.63
N HIS A 4 31.43 -0.43 -11.87
CA HIS A 4 32.23 -1.40 -11.10
C HIS A 4 32.10 -1.17 -9.58
N THR A 5 32.05 0.09 -9.16
CA THR A 5 31.88 0.47 -7.76
C THR A 5 30.57 -0.08 -7.17
N VAL A 6 29.46 0.01 -7.91
CA VAL A 6 28.15 -0.49 -7.46
C VAL A 6 28.18 -2.01 -7.32
N ARG A 7 28.80 -2.71 -8.29
CA ARG A 7 28.93 -4.18 -8.23
C ARG A 7 29.73 -4.62 -6.99
N THR A 8 30.88 -3.99 -6.76
CA THR A 8 31.68 -4.29 -5.56
C THR A 8 30.91 -3.99 -4.27
N SER A 9 30.15 -2.90 -4.22
CA SER A 9 29.31 -2.58 -3.05
C SER A 9 28.22 -3.62 -2.81
N LEU A 10 27.51 -4.07 -3.85
CA LEU A 10 26.49 -5.13 -3.73
C LEU A 10 27.09 -6.45 -3.24
N ASP A 11 28.25 -6.82 -3.77
CA ASP A 11 28.99 -8.02 -3.34
C ASP A 11 29.38 -7.92 -1.84
N GLU A 12 29.83 -6.75 -1.39
CA GLU A 12 30.15 -6.51 0.02
C GLU A 12 28.90 -6.57 0.91
N ILE A 13 27.78 -5.98 0.48
CA ILE A 13 26.51 -6.02 1.20
C ILE A 13 26.04 -7.48 1.34
N LYS A 14 26.05 -8.26 0.25
CA LYS A 14 25.69 -9.68 0.28
C LYS A 14 26.56 -10.47 1.26
N ARG A 15 27.88 -10.26 1.27
CA ARG A 15 28.80 -10.93 2.20
C ARG A 15 28.48 -10.59 3.66
N ARG A 16 28.25 -9.31 3.96
CA ARG A 16 27.90 -8.85 5.31
C ARG A 16 26.58 -9.45 5.77
N GLU A 17 25.56 -9.46 4.91
CA GLU A 17 24.25 -10.00 5.26
C GLU A 17 24.29 -11.50 5.47
N ILE A 18 24.98 -12.26 4.60
CA ILE A 18 25.17 -13.71 4.80
C ILE A 18 25.91 -13.99 6.11
N SER A 19 26.93 -13.20 6.44
CA SER A 19 27.66 -13.34 7.72
C SER A 19 26.75 -13.10 8.92
N ARG A 20 25.91 -12.05 8.85
CA ARG A 20 24.90 -11.72 9.85
C ARG A 20 23.90 -12.86 10.04
N LEU A 21 23.38 -13.41 8.94
CA LEU A 21 22.42 -14.52 8.95
C LEU A 21 23.02 -15.80 9.54
N GLN A 22 24.29 -16.10 9.23
CA GLN A 22 25.00 -17.24 9.81
C GLN A 22 25.23 -17.08 11.32
N GLU A 23 25.52 -15.86 11.79
CA GLU A 23 25.67 -15.57 13.22
C GLU A 23 24.34 -15.73 13.96
N LEU A 24 23.25 -15.17 13.42
CA LEU A 24 21.89 -15.35 13.96
C LEU A 24 21.50 -16.83 14.04
N ALA A 25 21.78 -17.61 12.99
CA ALA A 25 21.54 -19.04 12.98
C ALA A 25 22.30 -19.77 14.10
N ARG A 26 23.56 -19.40 14.34
CA ARG A 26 24.39 -19.98 15.42
C ARG A 26 23.85 -19.63 16.79
N LEU A 27 23.51 -18.37 17.03
CA LEU A 27 22.94 -17.91 18.31
C LEU A 27 21.62 -18.62 18.61
N GLN A 28 20.75 -18.78 17.61
CA GLN A 28 19.50 -19.51 17.78
C GLN A 28 19.74 -20.98 18.12
N MET A 29 20.66 -21.66 17.41
CA MET A 29 21.01 -23.06 17.74
C MET A 29 21.64 -23.21 19.13
N GLN A 30 22.39 -22.22 19.61
CA GLN A 30 22.99 -22.23 20.95
C GLN A 30 21.98 -21.92 22.06
N GLY A 31 20.95 -21.11 21.78
CA GLY A 31 19.89 -20.77 22.72
C GLY A 31 18.77 -21.81 22.85
N MET A 32 18.71 -22.79 21.95
CA MET A 32 17.70 -23.85 21.97
C MET A 32 18.13 -25.02 22.88
N SER A 33 17.35 -25.30 23.92
CA SER A 33 17.47 -26.55 24.69
C SER A 33 17.00 -27.75 23.86
N ALA A 34 17.62 -28.92 24.04
CA ALA A 34 17.36 -30.15 23.28
C ALA A 34 15.90 -30.67 23.29
N HIS A 35 14.99 -30.01 24.01
CA HIS A 35 13.60 -30.40 24.21
C HIS A 35 12.59 -29.57 23.42
N ASP A 36 13.00 -28.44 22.85
CA ASP A 36 12.14 -27.60 22.01
C ASP A 36 12.42 -27.97 20.55
N GLY A 37 11.41 -28.49 19.86
CA GLY A 37 11.54 -28.99 18.49
C GLY A 37 12.27 -28.00 17.59
N VAL A 38 13.14 -28.50 16.72
CA VAL A 38 13.98 -27.71 15.80
C VAL A 38 13.10 -26.76 14.98
N LYS A 39 12.85 -25.53 15.47
CA LYS A 39 12.47 -24.40 14.63
C LYS A 39 13.66 -24.19 13.71
N LYS A 40 13.58 -24.76 12.51
CA LYS A 40 14.58 -24.58 11.46
C LYS A 40 14.75 -23.08 11.30
N PHE A 41 15.95 -22.58 11.59
CA PHE A 41 16.35 -21.27 11.12
C PHE A 41 16.31 -21.35 9.59
N GLU A 42 15.28 -20.77 8.98
CA GLU A 42 15.18 -20.70 7.54
C GLU A 42 16.16 -19.65 7.06
N ILE A 43 17.30 -20.13 6.55
CA ILE A 43 18.22 -19.26 5.83
C ILE A 43 17.41 -18.60 4.71
N PRO A 44 17.39 -17.26 4.62
CA PRO A 44 16.55 -16.57 3.66
C PRO A 44 16.81 -17.06 2.24
N SER A 45 15.74 -17.51 1.59
CA SER A 45 15.80 -18.12 0.26
C SER A 45 16.25 -17.16 -0.85
N TYR A 46 16.31 -15.86 -0.58
CA TYR A 46 16.57 -14.84 -1.59
C TYR A 46 18.05 -14.57 -1.87
N LEU A 47 18.97 -15.07 -1.03
CA LEU A 47 20.41 -14.99 -1.27
C LEU A 47 21.04 -16.37 -1.50
N ASP A 48 21.84 -16.49 -2.56
CA ASP A 48 22.63 -17.70 -2.79
C ASP A 48 23.82 -17.77 -1.82
N VAL A 49 23.65 -18.59 -0.77
CA VAL A 49 24.68 -18.85 0.25
C VAL A 49 25.85 -19.68 -0.30
N ARG A 50 25.69 -20.37 -1.44
CA ARG A 50 26.79 -21.10 -2.10
C ARG A 50 27.76 -20.17 -2.81
N ASN A 51 27.28 -18.99 -3.19
CA ASN A 51 28.09 -17.92 -3.78
C ASN A 51 27.99 -16.64 -2.93
N PRO A 52 28.59 -16.63 -1.73
CA PRO A 52 28.49 -15.47 -0.85
C PRO A 52 29.27 -14.25 -1.34
N HIS A 53 30.12 -14.42 -2.36
CA HIS A 53 31.11 -13.43 -2.73
C HIS A 53 30.73 -12.53 -3.90
N SER A 54 29.67 -12.89 -4.64
CA SER A 54 29.17 -12.14 -5.78
C SER A 54 27.64 -12.08 -5.71
N PHE A 55 27.08 -10.89 -5.89
CA PHE A 55 25.66 -10.65 -6.04
C PHE A 55 25.29 -10.81 -7.52
N GLU A 56 24.51 -11.84 -7.82
CA GLU A 56 24.12 -12.21 -9.18
C GLU A 56 22.69 -11.76 -9.49
N VAL A 57 22.35 -11.72 -10.78
CA VAL A 57 20.99 -11.38 -11.26
C VAL A 57 19.92 -12.24 -10.58
N LYS A 58 20.22 -13.51 -10.33
CA LYS A 58 19.30 -14.42 -9.65
C LYS A 58 19.04 -14.05 -8.18
N ASP A 59 20.03 -13.47 -7.49
CA ASP A 59 19.81 -12.97 -6.13
C ASP A 59 18.83 -11.79 -6.15
N LEU A 60 18.96 -10.91 -7.15
CA LEU A 60 18.03 -9.80 -7.35
C LEU A 60 16.61 -10.29 -7.65
N GLU A 61 16.47 -11.25 -8.57
CA GLU A 61 15.17 -11.85 -8.90
C GLU A 61 14.49 -12.47 -7.68
N ASN A 62 15.22 -13.28 -6.89
CA ASN A 62 14.65 -13.85 -5.69
C ASN A 62 14.35 -12.80 -4.61
N LEU A 63 15.15 -11.73 -4.53
CA LEU A 63 14.90 -10.62 -3.61
C LEU A 63 13.60 -9.91 -3.98
N ILE A 64 13.38 -9.61 -5.27
CA ILE A 64 12.12 -9.03 -5.76
C ILE A 64 10.95 -9.94 -5.38
N ILE A 65 11.00 -11.23 -5.71
CA ILE A 65 9.95 -12.20 -5.39
C ILE A 65 9.68 -12.28 -3.87
N LYS A 66 10.72 -12.23 -3.05
CA LYS A 66 10.55 -12.25 -1.59
C LYS A 66 9.91 -10.95 -1.11
N THR A 67 10.39 -9.80 -1.57
CA THR A 67 9.84 -8.49 -1.20
C THR A 67 8.36 -8.39 -1.59
N THR A 68 7.98 -8.85 -2.79
CA THR A 68 6.57 -8.87 -3.21
C THR A 68 5.73 -9.77 -2.30
N SER A 69 6.23 -10.96 -1.96
CA SER A 69 5.53 -11.87 -1.02
C SER A 69 5.42 -11.28 0.39
N ASP A 70 6.43 -10.56 0.86
CA ASP A 70 6.40 -9.91 2.18
C ASP A 70 5.40 -8.76 2.20
N LEU A 71 5.30 -7.98 1.11
CA LEU A 71 4.28 -6.94 0.95
C LEU A 71 2.86 -7.52 0.94
N GLU A 72 2.63 -8.63 0.22
CA GLU A 72 1.34 -9.33 0.22
C GLU A 72 0.96 -9.83 1.63
N GLU A 73 1.93 -10.31 2.41
CA GLU A 73 1.70 -10.72 3.80
C GLU A 73 1.36 -9.53 4.70
N LEU A 74 2.07 -8.40 4.54
CA LEU A 74 1.76 -7.16 5.26
C LEU A 74 0.36 -6.63 4.91
N ASP A 75 -0.05 -6.68 3.65
CA ASP A 75 -1.41 -6.31 3.23
C ASP A 75 -2.47 -7.21 3.88
N LYS A 76 -2.18 -8.51 3.98
CA LYS A 76 -3.07 -9.45 4.65
C LYS A 76 -3.18 -9.15 6.15
N GLN A 77 -2.05 -8.92 6.82
CA GLN A 77 -2.01 -8.56 8.24
C GLN A 77 -2.78 -7.26 8.50
N ARG A 78 -2.53 -6.21 7.70
CA ARG A 78 -3.26 -4.95 7.76
C ARG A 78 -4.78 -5.16 7.63
N LYS A 79 -5.24 -5.98 6.68
CA LYS A 79 -6.68 -6.29 6.52
C LYS A 79 -7.27 -7.00 7.72
N GLU A 80 -6.51 -7.90 8.35
CA GLU A 80 -6.91 -8.58 9.58
C GLU A 80 -6.99 -7.59 10.75
N GLU A 81 -5.99 -6.71 10.91
CA GLU A 81 -5.97 -5.64 11.92
C GLU A 81 -7.14 -4.67 11.74
N PHE A 82 -7.43 -4.23 10.51
CA PHE A 82 -8.57 -3.35 10.23
C PHE A 82 -9.90 -4.03 10.55
N LYS A 83 -10.02 -5.34 10.29
CA LYS A 83 -11.21 -6.10 10.66
C LYS A 83 -11.36 -6.19 12.18
N GLU A 84 -10.28 -6.40 12.92
CA GLU A 84 -10.29 -6.40 14.38
C GLU A 84 -10.70 -5.04 14.93
N TYR A 85 -10.14 -3.96 14.37
CA TYR A 85 -10.49 -2.58 14.68
C TYR A 85 -11.99 -2.30 14.52
N GLU A 86 -12.57 -2.66 13.38
CA GLU A 86 -14.00 -2.47 13.12
C GLU A 86 -14.88 -3.31 14.07
N MET A 87 -14.46 -4.53 14.40
CA MET A 87 -15.15 -5.37 15.39
C MET A 87 -15.11 -4.77 16.79
N GLU A 88 -13.97 -4.22 17.22
CA GLU A 88 -13.81 -3.57 18.51
C GLU A 88 -14.64 -2.29 18.59
N LYS A 89 -14.53 -1.41 17.58
CA LYS A 89 -15.32 -0.17 17.47
C LYS A 89 -16.81 -0.44 17.54
N THR A 90 -17.31 -1.41 16.79
CA THR A 90 -18.74 -1.78 16.81
C THR A 90 -19.16 -2.41 18.14
N PHE A 91 -18.30 -3.20 18.79
CA PHE A 91 -18.56 -3.75 20.11
C PHE A 91 -18.66 -2.66 21.18
N GLU A 92 -17.70 -1.73 21.22
CA GLU A 92 -17.71 -0.60 22.16
C GLU A 92 -18.94 0.28 21.98
N GLN A 93 -19.31 0.58 20.73
CA GLN A 93 -20.54 1.32 20.42
C GLN A 93 -21.78 0.59 20.96
N GLN A 94 -21.87 -0.72 20.79
CA GLN A 94 -23.00 -1.51 21.32
C GLN A 94 -23.04 -1.53 22.84
N GLU A 95 -21.90 -1.71 23.51
CA GLU A 95 -21.83 -1.68 24.98
C GLU A 95 -22.18 -0.29 25.52
N HIS A 96 -21.73 0.77 24.85
CA HIS A 96 -22.10 2.14 25.19
C HIS A 96 -23.62 2.34 25.11
N LEU A 97 -24.25 1.92 24.01
CA LEU A 97 -25.71 2.02 23.82
C LEU A 97 -26.48 1.21 24.86
N LYS A 98 -25.97 0.04 25.30
CA LYS A 98 -26.59 -0.78 26.36
C LYS A 98 -26.50 -0.13 27.74
N ALA A 99 -25.43 0.61 28.02
CA ALA A 99 -25.23 1.27 29.30
C ALA A 99 -26.12 2.53 29.48
N LEU A 100 -26.57 3.13 28.36
CA LEU A 100 -27.43 4.31 28.37
C LEU A 100 -28.89 4.01 28.75
N LYS A 101 -29.57 5.02 29.31
CA LYS A 101 -31.02 4.95 29.54
C LYS A 101 -31.79 5.03 28.22
N GLU A 102 -33.01 4.51 28.18
CA GLU A 102 -33.85 4.43 26.97
C GLU A 102 -33.95 5.76 26.17
N GLU A 103 -34.16 6.88 26.86
CA GLU A 103 -34.25 8.21 26.22
C GLU A 103 -32.91 8.70 25.66
N GLU A 104 -31.80 8.41 26.34
CA GLU A 104 -30.45 8.79 25.90
C GLU A 104 -29.98 7.89 24.76
N ARG A 105 -30.29 6.59 24.83
CA ARG A 105 -30.00 5.61 23.78
C ARG A 105 -30.61 6.00 22.44
N LYS A 106 -31.89 6.39 22.42
CA LYS A 106 -32.56 6.85 21.19
C LYS A 106 -31.93 8.11 20.59
N ARG A 107 -31.48 9.04 21.45
CA ARG A 107 -30.80 10.26 20.98
C ARG A 107 -29.44 9.93 20.37
N GLU A 108 -28.69 9.04 20.99
CA GLU A 108 -27.38 8.60 20.50
C GLU A 108 -27.51 7.80 19.20
N GLU A 109 -28.47 6.88 19.11
CA GLU A 109 -28.79 6.16 17.87
C GLU A 109 -29.12 7.13 16.73
N ALA A 110 -29.94 8.16 16.99
CA ALA A 110 -30.27 9.18 16.00
C ALA A 110 -29.05 10.01 15.59
N ARG A 111 -28.16 10.35 16.53
CA ARG A 111 -26.89 11.05 16.26
C ARG A 111 -25.99 10.22 15.34
N LEU A 112 -25.80 8.93 15.66
CA LEU A 112 -24.98 8.01 14.85
C LEU A 112 -25.56 7.81 13.46
N GLU A 113 -26.89 7.71 13.33
CA GLU A 113 -27.55 7.63 12.02
C GLU A 113 -27.38 8.91 11.20
N GLU A 114 -27.44 10.08 11.84
CA GLU A 114 -27.17 11.36 11.18
C GLU A 114 -25.73 11.46 10.68
N LEU A 115 -24.74 11.05 11.50
CA LEU A 115 -23.34 11.00 11.10
C LEU A 115 -23.14 10.08 9.89
N LYS A 116 -23.71 8.87 9.92
CA LYS A 116 -23.67 7.94 8.77
C LYS A 116 -24.29 8.54 7.51
N LYS A 117 -25.39 9.29 7.67
CA LYS A 117 -26.04 9.98 6.55
C LYS A 117 -25.20 11.12 6.00
N LYS A 118 -24.47 11.85 6.85
CA LYS A 118 -23.55 12.91 6.41
C LYS A 118 -22.35 12.34 5.67
N HIS A 119 -21.72 11.30 6.23
CA HIS A 119 -20.62 10.61 5.58
C HIS A 119 -21.02 10.03 4.22
N ALA A 120 -22.22 9.44 4.10
CA ALA A 120 -22.74 8.94 2.83
C ALA A 120 -23.09 10.04 1.80
N GLN A 121 -23.16 11.31 2.23
CA GLN A 121 -23.41 12.45 1.35
C GLN A 121 -22.09 13.04 0.85
N HIS A 122 -21.49 12.35 -0.12
CA HIS A 122 -20.31 12.83 -0.82
C HIS A 122 -20.58 13.02 -2.33
N PRO A 123 -19.77 13.82 -3.04
CA PRO A 123 -19.77 13.85 -4.50
C PRO A 123 -19.55 12.45 -5.11
N LYS A 124 -19.92 12.26 -6.38
CA LYS A 124 -19.64 11.01 -7.09
C LYS A 124 -18.12 10.73 -7.05
N VAL A 125 -17.76 9.55 -6.57
CA VAL A 125 -16.38 9.04 -6.56
C VAL A 125 -16.18 8.24 -7.83
N ASN A 126 -15.07 8.48 -8.51
CA ASN A 126 -14.70 7.71 -9.70
C ASN A 126 -14.00 6.42 -9.30
N HIS A 127 -13.97 5.48 -10.24
CA HIS A 127 -13.22 4.25 -10.03
C HIS A 127 -11.71 4.57 -9.93
N PRO A 128 -10.97 4.03 -8.93
CA PRO A 128 -9.54 4.26 -8.80
C PRO A 128 -8.78 3.82 -10.06
N GLY A 129 -7.94 4.69 -10.59
CA GLY A 129 -7.18 4.47 -11.83
C GLY A 129 -7.99 4.68 -13.11
N SER A 130 -9.27 5.06 -13.04
CA SER A 130 -10.09 5.23 -14.25
C SER A 130 -9.73 6.50 -15.03
N LYS A 131 -10.08 6.51 -16.32
CA LYS A 131 -9.93 7.69 -17.17
C LYS A 131 -10.66 8.92 -16.59
N ASP A 132 -11.91 8.76 -16.14
CA ASP A 132 -12.69 9.83 -15.51
C ASP A 132 -11.97 10.43 -14.30
N GLN A 133 -11.32 9.60 -13.49
CA GLN A 133 -10.53 10.04 -12.34
C GLN A 133 -9.30 10.85 -12.77
N PHE A 134 -8.54 10.36 -13.74
CA PHE A 134 -7.34 11.06 -14.23
C PHE A 134 -7.69 12.39 -14.91
N GLU A 135 -8.79 12.44 -15.67
CA GLU A 135 -9.32 13.69 -16.24
C GLU A 135 -9.70 14.68 -15.14
N GLU A 136 -10.34 14.22 -14.06
CA GLU A 136 -10.70 15.10 -12.95
C GLU A 136 -9.48 15.67 -12.21
N VAL A 137 -8.42 14.86 -12.02
CA VAL A 137 -7.14 15.33 -11.46
C VAL A 137 -6.48 16.35 -12.40
N TRP A 138 -6.45 16.06 -13.70
CA TRP A 138 -5.93 16.97 -14.73
C TRP A 138 -6.62 18.34 -14.73
N GLU A 139 -7.95 18.35 -14.62
CA GLU A 139 -8.72 19.59 -14.58
C GLU A 139 -8.52 20.34 -13.26
N LYS A 140 -8.69 19.66 -12.12
CA LYS A 140 -8.80 20.32 -10.80
C LYS A 140 -7.46 20.53 -10.09
N VAL A 141 -6.54 19.57 -10.19
CA VAL A 141 -5.26 19.58 -9.48
C VAL A 141 -4.18 20.18 -10.36
N ASP A 142 -4.10 19.76 -11.62
CA ASP A 142 -3.10 20.29 -12.55
C ASP A 142 -3.49 21.65 -13.15
N HIS A 143 -4.76 22.05 -12.98
CA HIS A 143 -5.33 23.29 -13.53
C HIS A 143 -5.27 23.35 -15.07
N LEU A 144 -5.50 22.21 -15.74
CA LEU A 144 -5.42 22.05 -17.19
C LEU A 144 -6.80 21.87 -17.85
N GLU A 145 -7.82 22.48 -17.28
CA GLU A 145 -9.23 22.45 -17.75
C GLU A 145 -9.44 22.93 -19.19
N ASP A 146 -8.57 23.79 -19.72
CA ASP A 146 -8.62 24.27 -21.11
C ASP A 146 -7.94 23.32 -22.11
N GLN A 147 -7.35 22.21 -21.65
CA GLN A 147 -6.58 21.29 -22.48
C GLN A 147 -7.21 19.91 -22.51
N GLU A 148 -7.23 19.29 -23.70
CA GLU A 148 -7.65 17.89 -23.83
C GLU A 148 -6.69 16.98 -23.06
N PHE A 149 -7.26 16.04 -22.30
CA PHE A 149 -6.51 15.10 -21.49
C PHE A 149 -5.51 14.32 -22.33
N ASN A 150 -4.24 14.38 -21.92
CA ASN A 150 -3.16 13.64 -22.56
C ASN A 150 -2.51 12.69 -21.55
N PRO A 151 -2.65 11.35 -21.70
CA PRO A 151 -2.14 10.40 -20.73
C PRO A 151 -0.62 10.46 -20.58
N LYS A 152 0.12 10.82 -21.64
CA LYS A 152 1.58 10.96 -21.56
C LYS A 152 1.97 12.17 -20.71
N THR A 153 1.33 13.31 -20.96
CA THR A 153 1.60 14.53 -20.19
C THR A 153 1.20 14.34 -18.74
N PHE A 154 0.05 13.70 -18.49
CA PHE A 154 -0.41 13.38 -17.14
C PHE A 154 0.60 12.50 -16.39
N PHE A 155 1.11 11.44 -17.04
CA PHE A 155 2.15 10.58 -16.48
C PHE A 155 3.38 11.38 -16.04
N TYR A 156 3.95 12.17 -16.94
CA TYR A 156 5.16 12.95 -16.64
C TYR A 156 4.95 14.08 -15.63
N THR A 157 3.71 14.57 -15.48
CA THR A 157 3.40 15.62 -14.50
C THR A 157 3.42 15.07 -13.07
N HIS A 158 3.06 13.80 -12.90
CA HIS A 158 2.99 13.13 -11.60
C HIS A 158 4.18 12.19 -11.32
N ASP A 159 5.08 12.00 -12.28
CA ASP A 159 6.42 11.46 -12.05
C ASP A 159 7.29 12.55 -11.41
N VAL A 160 7.18 12.70 -10.09
CA VAL A 160 7.79 13.79 -9.32
C VAL A 160 9.31 13.66 -9.30
N ASN A 161 9.80 12.42 -9.28
CA ASN A 161 11.21 12.13 -9.16
C ASN A 161 11.93 11.99 -10.53
N GLY A 162 11.18 11.78 -11.62
CA GLY A 162 11.65 11.71 -13.00
C GLY A 162 12.28 10.37 -13.39
N ASP A 163 11.94 9.27 -12.70
CA ASP A 163 12.49 7.93 -12.96
C ASP A 163 11.69 7.12 -14.02
N MET A 164 10.65 7.72 -14.60
CA MET A 164 9.74 7.13 -15.59
C MET A 164 8.89 5.96 -15.06
N GLU A 165 8.73 5.87 -13.75
CA GLU A 165 7.88 4.91 -13.07
C GLU A 165 7.07 5.65 -12.00
N TRP A 166 5.81 5.29 -11.80
CA TRP A 166 5.08 5.78 -10.63
C TRP A 166 5.30 4.84 -9.45
N SER A 167 5.84 5.41 -8.40
CA SER A 167 5.94 4.81 -7.08
C SER A 167 4.58 4.81 -6.36
N VAL A 168 4.51 4.07 -5.25
CA VAL A 168 3.35 4.05 -4.36
C VAL A 168 2.91 5.45 -3.94
N ASP A 169 3.86 6.32 -3.59
CA ASP A 169 3.57 7.68 -3.11
C ASP A 169 2.98 8.56 -4.23
N GLU A 170 3.42 8.36 -5.47
CA GLU A 170 2.90 9.10 -6.64
C GLU A 170 1.50 8.61 -7.01
N VAL A 171 1.23 7.30 -6.92
CA VAL A 171 -0.13 6.76 -7.07
C VAL A 171 -1.06 7.31 -5.99
N ASP A 172 -0.62 7.33 -4.73
CA ASP A 172 -1.40 7.88 -3.61
C ASP A 172 -1.76 9.34 -3.83
N ALA A 173 -0.81 10.15 -4.32
CA ALA A 173 -1.02 11.56 -4.59
C ALA A 173 -2.13 11.79 -5.63
N VAL A 174 -2.20 10.95 -6.66
CA VAL A 174 -3.26 11.01 -7.69
C VAL A 174 -4.62 10.56 -7.14
N LEU A 175 -4.63 9.57 -6.25
CA LEU A 175 -5.85 9.04 -5.62
C LEU A 175 -6.44 9.96 -4.54
N GLN A 176 -5.61 10.85 -3.99
CA GLN A 176 -5.95 11.79 -2.92
C GLN A 176 -7.23 12.59 -3.20
N LEU A 177 -7.42 13.01 -4.46
CA LEU A 177 -8.60 13.78 -4.87
C LEU A 177 -9.91 12.99 -4.69
N GLU A 178 -9.92 11.71 -5.01
CA GLU A 178 -11.12 10.87 -4.84
C GLU A 178 -11.40 10.58 -3.37
N LEU A 179 -10.34 10.34 -2.59
CA LEU A 179 -10.45 10.09 -1.16
C LEU A 179 -11.02 11.29 -0.41
N ASP A 180 -10.58 12.50 -0.76
CA ASP A 180 -11.03 13.75 -0.14
C ASP A 180 -12.48 14.12 -0.49
N LYS A 181 -13.09 13.47 -1.49
CA LYS A 181 -14.54 13.60 -1.73
C LYS A 181 -15.34 12.90 -0.64
N VAL A 182 -14.84 11.77 -0.13
CA VAL A 182 -15.52 10.91 0.84
C VAL A 182 -15.17 11.31 2.27
N TYR A 183 -13.89 11.60 2.53
CA TYR A 183 -13.39 11.93 3.86
C TYR A 183 -12.82 13.36 3.87
N ASP A 184 -13.59 14.33 4.39
CA ASP A 184 -13.12 15.72 4.52
C ASP A 184 -12.33 15.87 5.82
N ALA A 185 -11.09 16.35 5.72
CA ALA A 185 -10.24 16.62 6.89
C ALA A 185 -10.84 17.66 7.88
N LYS A 186 -11.88 18.40 7.48
CA LYS A 186 -12.62 19.32 8.35
C LYS A 186 -13.67 18.62 9.20
N ASN A 187 -14.10 17.42 8.83
CA ASN A 187 -15.09 16.65 9.57
C ASN A 187 -14.48 16.11 10.86
N SER A 188 -15.32 15.85 11.86
CA SER A 188 -14.84 15.26 13.12
C SER A 188 -14.40 13.81 12.91
N PRO A 189 -13.44 13.27 13.69
CA PRO A 189 -13.07 11.86 13.65
C PRO A 189 -14.23 10.87 13.91
N ASP A 190 -15.30 11.34 14.57
CA ASP A 190 -16.54 10.58 14.79
C ASP A 190 -17.39 10.43 13.51
N GLU A 191 -17.20 11.34 12.55
CA GLU A 191 -17.91 11.37 11.26
C GLU A 191 -17.06 10.70 10.18
N ASP A 192 -15.80 11.15 10.07
CA ASP A 192 -14.82 10.66 9.10
C ASP A 192 -13.64 10.06 9.87
N ASP A 193 -13.64 8.74 9.99
CA ASP A 193 -12.64 8.01 10.76
C ASP A 193 -11.29 8.00 10.01
N PRO A 194 -10.20 8.51 10.62
CA PRO A 194 -8.89 8.51 9.98
C PRO A 194 -8.34 7.12 9.68
N VAL A 195 -8.73 6.09 10.45
CA VAL A 195 -8.33 4.69 10.21
C VAL A 195 -9.07 4.12 9.00
N GLU A 196 -10.38 4.35 8.90
CA GLU A 196 -11.17 3.96 7.73
C GLU A 196 -10.68 4.66 6.47
N ARG A 197 -10.39 5.97 6.56
CA ARG A 197 -9.81 6.76 5.47
C ARG A 197 -8.49 6.17 4.96
N GLN A 198 -7.58 5.81 5.87
CA GLN A 198 -6.30 5.23 5.49
C GLN A 198 -6.47 3.85 4.86
N GLU A 199 -7.38 3.03 5.38
CA GLU A 199 -7.68 1.73 4.80
C GLU A 199 -8.31 1.86 3.41
N GLU A 200 -9.18 2.85 3.18
CA GLU A 200 -9.77 3.11 1.87
C GLU A 200 -8.70 3.56 0.86
N MET A 201 -7.75 4.41 1.26
CA MET A 201 -6.59 4.75 0.43
C MET A 201 -5.82 3.49 0.00
N ASN A 202 -5.55 2.59 0.97
CA ASN A 202 -4.83 1.36 0.68
C ASN A 202 -5.61 0.45 -0.28
N ARG A 203 -6.94 0.37 -0.15
CA ARG A 203 -7.79 -0.40 -1.09
C ARG A 203 -7.77 0.17 -2.50
N MET A 204 -7.87 1.50 -2.63
CA MET A 204 -7.79 2.18 -3.91
C MET A 204 -6.42 1.92 -4.57
N ARG A 205 -5.34 2.01 -3.79
CA ARG A 205 -3.98 1.71 -4.23
C ARG A 205 -3.82 0.27 -4.71
N GLU A 206 -4.20 -0.70 -3.87
CA GLU A 206 -4.14 -2.12 -4.22
C GLU A 206 -4.87 -2.40 -5.52
N HIS A 207 -6.06 -1.80 -5.68
CA HIS A 207 -6.86 -1.93 -6.88
C HIS A 207 -6.13 -1.39 -8.12
N VAL A 208 -5.52 -0.21 -8.01
CA VAL A 208 -4.72 0.39 -9.10
C VAL A 208 -3.54 -0.52 -9.49
N PHE A 209 -2.76 -0.99 -8.53
CA PHE A 209 -1.62 -1.89 -8.83
C PHE A 209 -2.09 -3.22 -9.41
N GLN A 210 -3.19 -3.80 -8.91
CA GLN A 210 -3.74 -5.03 -9.47
C GLN A 210 -4.15 -4.89 -10.95
N GLU A 211 -4.66 -3.72 -11.33
CA GLU A 211 -5.12 -3.45 -12.69
C GLU A 211 -3.97 -3.05 -13.63
N MET A 212 -3.00 -2.27 -13.17
CA MET A 212 -1.99 -1.62 -14.01
C MET A 212 -0.62 -2.32 -13.97
N ASP A 213 -0.14 -2.73 -12.81
CA ASP A 213 1.19 -3.34 -12.60
C ASP A 213 1.17 -4.82 -13.03
N LYS A 214 1.73 -5.11 -14.21
CA LYS A 214 1.69 -6.44 -14.83
C LYS A 214 2.85 -7.31 -14.38
N ASP A 215 4.00 -6.72 -14.09
CA ASP A 215 5.18 -7.44 -13.65
C ASP A 215 5.27 -7.61 -12.12
N LYS A 216 4.33 -7.00 -11.39
CA LYS A 216 4.14 -7.05 -9.94
C LYS A 216 5.31 -6.49 -9.15
N ASN A 217 5.98 -5.47 -9.69
CA ASN A 217 7.13 -4.86 -9.04
C ASN A 217 6.76 -3.70 -8.08
N TRP A 218 5.46 -3.43 -7.88
CA TRP A 218 4.92 -2.32 -7.08
C TRP A 218 5.30 -0.94 -7.61
N ARG A 219 5.47 -0.84 -8.93
CA ARG A 219 5.66 0.40 -9.68
C ARG A 219 4.83 0.32 -10.95
N ILE A 220 4.43 1.47 -11.45
CA ILE A 220 3.72 1.55 -12.73
C ILE A 220 4.66 2.19 -13.72
N SER A 221 5.19 1.39 -14.63
CA SER A 221 6.02 1.92 -15.72
C SER A 221 5.18 2.77 -16.67
N PHE A 222 5.85 3.68 -17.38
CA PHE A 222 5.20 4.45 -18.45
C PHE A 222 4.46 3.56 -19.46
N GLN A 223 5.03 2.38 -19.80
CA GLN A 223 4.42 1.48 -20.77
C GLN A 223 3.13 0.86 -20.23
N GLU A 224 3.14 0.38 -18.97
CA GLU A 224 1.94 -0.15 -18.32
C GLU A 224 0.83 0.89 -18.20
N PHE A 225 1.19 2.13 -17.84
CA PHE A 225 0.24 3.25 -17.78
C PHE A 225 -0.42 3.52 -19.14
N ILE A 226 0.37 3.59 -20.21
CA ILE A 226 -0.14 3.88 -21.55
C ILE A 226 -0.96 2.71 -22.11
N ASP A 227 -0.53 1.47 -21.87
CA ASP A 227 -1.28 0.28 -22.30
C ASP A 227 -2.62 0.19 -21.56
N TYR A 228 -2.63 0.48 -20.25
CA TYR A 228 -3.85 0.52 -19.47
C TYR A 228 -4.79 1.63 -19.96
N THR A 229 -4.33 2.88 -20.01
CA THR A 229 -5.18 4.03 -20.43
C THR A 229 -5.63 3.94 -21.89
N GLY A 230 -4.81 3.35 -22.77
CA GLY A 230 -5.17 3.08 -24.17
C GLY A 230 -6.16 1.93 -24.36
N SER A 231 -6.23 0.99 -23.41
CA SER A 231 -7.17 -0.14 -23.44
C SER A 231 -8.58 0.20 -22.92
N GLN A 232 -8.73 1.33 -22.22
CA GLN A 232 -10.01 1.85 -21.71
C GLN A 232 -10.84 2.56 -22.81
N HIS A 233 -10.71 2.15 -24.07
CA HIS A 233 -11.42 2.68 -25.25
C HIS A 233 -12.35 1.64 -25.89
#